data_AF-A0A1C5HLB0-F1
#
_entry.id   AF-A0A1C5HLB0-F1
#
_cell.length_a   1.000
_cell.length_b   1.000
_cell.length_c   1.000
_cell.angle_alpha   90.00
_cell.angle_beta   90.00
_cell.angle_gamma   90.00
#
_symmetry.space_group_name_H-M   'P 1'
#
loop_
_entity.id
_entity.type
_entity.pdbx_description
1 polymer ?
#
loop_
_entity_poly.entity_id
_entity_poly.type
_entity_poly.pdbx_seq_one_letter_code
_entity_poly.pdbx_strand_id
1 'polypeptide(L)'
;MLARLDAVRVRPVAAAAAHVPVRPGWQCAGCGEPWPCQVRRDRLLSEYAQNRAALGVYLGLHLADASSDLRREPAGDLYARFLGWLRPT
;
A
#
# COMPACT_ATOMS: atom_id res chain seq x y z
N MET A 1 12.75 -19.59 38.14
CA MET A 1 11.70 -20.04 37.19
C MET A 1 11.34 -18.87 36.28
N LEU A 2 12.21 -18.50 35.32
CA LEU A 2 11.88 -17.49 34.30
C LEU A 2 11.21 -18.20 33.12
N ALA A 3 9.94 -17.89 32.91
CA ALA A 3 9.15 -18.37 31.79
C ALA A 3 9.73 -17.83 30.46
N ARG A 4 9.79 -18.72 29.48
CA ARG A 4 10.27 -18.47 28.12
C ARG A 4 9.42 -17.37 27.49
N LEU A 5 10.04 -16.30 27.02
CA LEU A 5 9.41 -15.43 26.03
C LEU A 5 9.47 -16.19 24.71
N ASP A 6 8.38 -16.85 24.33
CA ASP A 6 8.24 -17.45 23.02
C ASP A 6 8.30 -16.35 21.95
N ALA A 7 9.30 -16.44 21.08
CA ALA A 7 9.46 -15.49 19.98
C ALA A 7 8.25 -15.59 19.04
N VAL A 8 7.56 -14.47 18.80
CA VAL A 8 6.52 -14.37 17.77
C VAL A 8 7.18 -14.68 16.42
N ARG A 9 6.89 -15.86 15.87
CA ARG A 9 7.37 -16.26 14.55
C ARG A 9 6.57 -15.53 13.48
N VAL A 10 7.06 -14.38 13.03
CA VAL A 10 6.55 -13.72 11.83
C VAL A 10 6.87 -14.60 10.63
N ARG A 11 5.86 -15.18 9.99
CA ARG A 11 6.04 -15.85 8.70
C ARG A 11 6.06 -14.77 7.62
N PRO A 12 7.14 -14.63 6.84
CA PRO A 12 7.13 -13.70 5.72
C PRO A 12 6.08 -14.17 4.70
N VAL A 13 5.15 -13.28 4.38
CA VAL A 13 4.25 -13.45 3.23
C VAL A 13 5.06 -13.11 1.99
N ALA A 14 5.07 -13.99 1.00
CA ALA A 14 5.74 -13.72 -0.27
C ALA A 14 5.19 -12.41 -0.86
N ALA A 15 6.07 -11.56 -1.40
CA ALA A 15 5.68 -10.27 -1.99
C ALA A 15 4.56 -10.42 -3.05
N ALA A 16 4.58 -11.54 -3.78
CA ALA A 16 3.55 -11.91 -4.74
C ALA A 16 2.16 -12.07 -4.09
N ALA A 17 2.09 -12.71 -2.92
CA ALA A 17 0.85 -12.84 -2.16
C ALA A 17 0.44 -11.54 -1.45
N ALA A 18 1.40 -10.67 -1.13
CA ALA A 18 1.17 -9.44 -0.36
C ALA A 18 0.75 -8.23 -1.21
N HIS A 19 0.87 -8.27 -2.55
CA HIS A 19 0.56 -7.14 -3.45
C HIS A 19 1.21 -5.82 -2.98
N VAL A 20 2.52 -5.87 -2.71
CA VAL A 20 3.32 -4.73 -2.24
C VAL A 20 3.88 -3.89 -3.41
N PRO A 21 4.21 -2.60 -3.21
CA PRO A 21 4.83 -1.79 -4.24
C PRO A 21 6.28 -2.20 -4.48
N VAL A 22 6.69 -2.28 -5.74
CA VAL A 22 8.08 -2.46 -6.16
C VAL A 22 8.61 -1.12 -6.64
N ARG A 23 9.50 -0.51 -5.86
CA ARG A 23 10.17 0.75 -6.22
C ARG A 23 11.35 0.49 -7.16
N PRO A 24 11.72 1.45 -8.05
CA PRO A 24 11.09 2.76 -8.23
C PRO A 24 9.94 2.77 -9.26
N GLY A 25 9.60 1.62 -9.86
CA GLY A 25 8.56 1.56 -10.89
C GLY A 25 7.12 1.63 -10.36
N TRP A 26 6.95 1.38 -9.06
CA TRP A 26 5.65 1.29 -8.38
C TRP A 26 4.72 0.26 -9.01
N GLN A 27 5.26 -0.82 -9.58
CA GLN A 27 4.44 -1.98 -9.96
C GLN A 27 4.10 -2.80 -8.72
N CYS A 28 2.97 -3.50 -8.78
CA CYS A 28 2.57 -4.44 -7.75
C CYS A 28 3.36 -5.74 -7.90
N ALA A 29 4.06 -6.18 -6.84
CA ALA A 29 4.78 -7.45 -6.85
C ALA A 29 3.88 -8.69 -7.06
N GLY A 30 2.58 -8.56 -6.77
CA GLY A 30 1.60 -9.65 -6.89
C GLY A 30 1.04 -9.88 -8.27
N CYS A 31 0.78 -8.80 -9.02
CA CYS A 31 0.09 -8.89 -10.30
C CYS A 31 0.72 -8.05 -11.43
N GLY A 32 1.84 -7.36 -11.19
CA GLY A 32 2.51 -6.53 -12.19
C GLY A 32 1.83 -5.18 -12.47
N GLU A 33 0.54 -5.05 -12.16
CA GLU A 33 -0.24 -3.81 -12.34
C GLU A 33 0.29 -2.63 -11.52
N PRO A 34 0.00 -1.39 -11.91
CA PRO A 34 0.33 -0.20 -11.13
C PRO A 34 -0.17 -0.32 -9.68
N TRP A 35 0.75 -0.22 -8.71
CA TRP A 35 0.41 -0.20 -7.29
C TRP A 35 -0.13 1.19 -6.86
N PRO A 36 -1.22 1.30 -6.09
CA PRO A 36 -2.05 0.23 -5.55
C PRO A 36 -2.91 -0.41 -6.64
N CYS A 37 -2.73 -1.71 -6.87
CA CYS A 37 -3.58 -2.49 -7.78
C CYS A 37 -4.96 -2.75 -7.14
N GLN A 38 -5.96 -3.13 -7.94
CA GLN A 38 -7.33 -3.33 -7.44
C GLN A 38 -7.40 -4.24 -6.20
N VAL A 39 -6.72 -5.39 -6.23
CA VAL A 39 -6.67 -6.32 -5.09
C VAL A 39 -6.11 -5.66 -3.83
N ARG A 40 -5.07 -4.82 -3.96
CA ARG A 40 -4.52 -4.11 -2.80
C ARG A 40 -5.46 -3.02 -2.32
N ARG A 41 -6.15 -2.30 -3.22
CA ARG A 41 -7.17 -1.31 -2.84
C ARG A 41 -8.26 -1.95 -2.01
N ASP A 42 -8.82 -3.08 -2.46
CA ASP A 42 -9.89 -3.80 -1.76
C ASP A 42 -9.42 -4.30 -0.37
N ARG A 43 -8.20 -4.86 -0.29
CA ARG A 43 -7.61 -5.27 0.98
C ARG A 43 -7.38 -4.09 1.93
N LEU A 44 -6.82 -2.99 1.45
CA LEU A 44 -6.64 -1.77 2.24
C LEU A 44 -7.98 -1.21 2.73
N LEU A 45 -9.02 -1.27 1.88
CA LEU A 45 -10.36 -0.87 2.27
C LEU A 45 -10.93 -1.75 3.39
N SER A 46 -10.63 -3.05 3.39
CA SER A 46 -11.02 -3.96 4.46
C SER A 46 -10.18 -3.78 5.72
N GLU A 47 -8.84 -3.70 5.59
CA GLU A 47 -7.88 -3.53 6.69
C GLU A 47 -8.16 -2.25 7.49
N TYR A 48 -8.51 -1.17 6.80
CA TYR A 48 -8.78 0.15 7.40
C TYR A 48 -10.28 0.49 7.43
N ALA A 49 -11.17 -0.51 7.43
CA ALA A 49 -12.62 -0.27 7.41
C ALA A 49 -13.09 0.65 8.56
N GLN A 50 -12.45 0.54 9.74
CA GLN A 50 -12.78 1.32 10.93
C GLN A 50 -12.01 2.64 11.07
N ASN A 51 -11.05 2.92 10.17
CA ASN A 51 -10.26 4.15 10.22
C ASN A 51 -9.80 4.58 8.82
N ARG A 52 -10.73 5.17 8.06
CA ARG A 52 -10.48 5.69 6.71
C ARG A 52 -9.46 6.82 6.68
N ALA A 53 -9.38 7.64 7.73
CA ALA A 53 -8.39 8.70 7.82
C ALA A 53 -6.96 8.14 7.86
N ALA A 54 -6.72 7.09 8.66
CA ALA A 54 -5.41 6.43 8.70
C ALA A 54 -5.02 5.80 7.35
N LEU A 55 -5.98 5.29 6.59
CA LEU A 55 -5.73 4.82 5.21
C LEU A 55 -5.27 5.97 4.30
N GLY A 56 -5.93 7.11 4.38
CA GLY A 56 -5.54 8.32 3.64
C GLY A 56 -4.11 8.76 3.96
N VAL A 57 -3.73 8.77 5.25
CA VAL A 57 -2.36 9.08 5.68
C VAL A 57 -1.36 8.06 5.12
N TYR A 58 -1.64 6.77 5.26
CA TYR A 58 -0.77 5.70 4.73
C TYR A 58 -0.54 5.85 3.22
N LEU A 59 -1.60 6.08 2.45
CA LEU A 59 -1.50 6.26 1.00
C LEU A 59 -0.87 7.61 0.62
N GLY A 60 -1.03 8.66 1.42
CA GLY A 60 -0.37 9.94 1.23
C GLY A 60 1.15 9.85 1.36
N LEU A 61 1.66 9.08 2.32
CA LEU A 61 3.10 8.81 2.45
C LEU A 61 3.65 8.09 1.20
N HIS A 62 2.94 7.05 0.73
CA HIS A 62 3.32 6.37 -0.50
C HIS A 62 3.22 7.26 -1.74
N LEU A 63 2.23 8.15 -1.81
CA LEU A 63 2.12 9.13 -2.90
C LEU A 63 3.33 10.07 -2.93
N ALA A 64 3.82 10.53 -1.77
CA ALA A 64 5.01 11.38 -1.70
C ALA A 64 6.27 10.67 -2.21
N ASP A 65 6.47 9.41 -1.80
CA ASP A 65 7.56 8.58 -2.28
C ASP A 65 7.42 8.30 -3.79
N ALA A 66 6.21 8.00 -4.26
CA ALA A 66 5.91 7.74 -5.68
C ALA A 66 6.13 8.97 -6.54
N SER A 67 5.77 10.16 -6.06
CA SER A 67 6.00 11.42 -6.76
C SER A 67 7.50 11.70 -6.94
N SER A 68 8.33 11.23 -6.01
CA SER A 68 9.79 11.36 -6.09
C SER A 68 10.41 10.38 -7.09
N ASP A 69 9.87 9.16 -7.20
CA ASP A 69 10.36 8.14 -8.13
C ASP A 69 9.83 8.34 -9.56
N LEU A 70 8.55 8.73 -9.70
CA LEU A 70 7.81 8.85 -10.95
C LEU A 70 7.67 10.31 -11.40
N ARG A 71 8.75 11.09 -11.36
CA ARG A 71 8.73 12.56 -11.59
C ARG A 71 8.17 13.04 -12.92
N ARG A 72 8.01 12.14 -13.91
CA ARG A 72 7.46 12.47 -15.24
C ARG A 72 5.94 12.25 -15.31
N GLU A 73 5.37 11.52 -14.36
CA GLU A 73 3.94 11.29 -14.29
C GLU A 73 3.22 12.55 -13.81
N PRO A 74 2.09 12.95 -14.44
CA PRO A 74 1.30 14.07 -13.96
C PRO A 74 0.84 13.87 -12.52
N ALA A 75 0.96 14.93 -11.69
CA ALA A 75 0.57 14.87 -10.29
C ALA A 75 -0.91 14.48 -10.09
N GLY A 76 -1.78 14.89 -11.00
CA GLY A 76 -3.20 14.51 -11.00
C GLY A 76 -3.42 13.01 -11.18
N ASP A 77 -2.62 12.36 -12.03
CA ASP A 77 -2.73 10.93 -12.30
C ASP A 77 -2.22 10.11 -11.09
N LEU A 78 -1.12 10.56 -10.47
CA LEU A 78 -0.64 9.98 -9.22
C LEU A 78 -1.67 10.16 -8.09
N TYR A 79 -2.26 11.35 -7.96
CA TYR A 79 -3.32 11.58 -6.97
C TYR A 79 -4.53 10.64 -7.21
N ALA A 80 -5.03 10.57 -8.45
CA ALA A 80 -6.17 9.72 -8.81
C ALA A 80 -5.89 8.24 -8.51
N ARG A 81 -4.67 7.79 -8.81
CA ARG A 81 -4.20 6.42 -8.57
C ARG A 81 -4.12 6.05 -7.09
N PHE A 82 -3.58 6.93 -6.25
CA PHE A 82 -3.34 6.63 -4.83
C PHE A 82 -4.54 6.98 -3.95
N LEU A 83 -5.17 8.13 -4.16
CA LEU A 83 -6.19 8.68 -3.27
C LEU A 83 -7.57 8.85 -3.93
N GLY A 84 -7.65 8.96 -5.27
CA GLY A 84 -8.89 9.30 -5.98
C GLY A 84 -10.04 8.28 -5.86
N TRP A 85 -9.78 7.08 -5.34
CA TRP A 85 -10.78 6.04 -5.08
C TRP A 85 -11.18 5.95 -3.60
N LEU A 86 -10.54 6.70 -2.70
CA LEU A 86 -11.01 6.88 -1.33
C LEU A 86 -12.21 7.82 -1.42
N ARG A 87 -13.43 7.25 -1.40
CA ARG A 87 -14.65 8.05 -1.39
C ARG A 87 -14.55 9.14 -0.31
N PRO A 88 -15.01 10.38 -0.58
CA PRO A 88 -15.22 11.34 0.49
C PRO A 88 -16.18 10.69 1.50
N THR A 89 -15.75 10.59 2.75
CA THR A 89 -16.67 10.34 3.86
C THR A 89 -17.67 11.47 3.97
#